data_AF-A0A651H891-F1
#
_entry.id   AF-A0A651H891-F1
#
_cell.length_a   1.000
_cell.length_b   1.000
_cell.length_c   1.000
_cell.angle_alpha   90.00
_cell.angle_beta   90.00
_cell.angle_gamma   90.00
#
_symmetry.space_group_name_H-M   'P 1'
#
loop_
_entity.id
_entity.type
_entity.pdbx_description
1 polymer ?
#
loop_
_entity_poly.entity_id
_entity_poly.type
_entity_poly.pdbx_seq_one_letter_code
_entity_poly.pdbx_strand_id
1 'polypeptide(L)'
;MARVIDWILVLIIGGLFIVAGLLKAWDPGSLGEELIAFQLLPDGLELPVALYLPYLEIIAGIAVIAGPWRAGARLILAGLTVVFIT
;
A
#
# COMPACT_ATOMS: atom_id res chain seq x y z
N MET A 1 18.63 11.81 18.53
CA MET A 1 17.64 10.74 18.76
C MET A 1 16.46 10.82 17.79
N ALA A 2 15.77 11.96 17.65
CA ALA A 2 14.62 12.11 16.75
C ALA A 2 14.83 11.58 15.31
N ARG A 3 15.93 11.95 14.64
CA ARG A 3 16.25 11.46 13.28
C ARG A 3 16.41 9.94 13.17
N VAL A 4 16.84 9.26 14.22
CA VAL A 4 17.02 7.80 14.20
C VAL A 4 15.65 7.11 14.32
N ILE A 5 14.80 7.63 15.21
CA ILE A 5 13.42 7.15 15.38
C ILE A 5 12.65 7.32 14.07
N ASP A 6 12.72 8.50 13.44
CA ASP A 6 12.07 8.75 12.15
C ASP A 6 12.50 7.75 11.08
N TRP A 7 13.80 7.46 11.02
CA TRP A 7 14.34 6.50 10.06
C TRP A 7 13.86 5.07 10.32
N ILE A 8 13.80 4.65 11.59
CA ILE A 8 13.28 3.34 11.96
C ILE A 8 11.79 3.23 11.58
N LEU A 9 10.99 4.26 11.87
CA LEU A 9 9.58 4.29 11.51
C LEU A 9 9.38 4.19 9.99
N VAL A 10 10.20 4.91 9.21
CA VAL A 10 10.15 4.84 7.74
C VAL A 10 10.47 3.42 7.24
N LEU A 11 11.46 2.75 7.82
CA LEU A 11 11.79 1.38 7.45
C LEU A 11 10.67 0.39 7.81
N ILE A 12 10.08 0.54 9.00
CA ILE A 12 8.97 -0.31 9.44
C ILE A 12 7.75 -0.11 8.54
N ILE A 13 7.30 1.13 8.37
CA ILE A 13 6.09 1.44 7.57
C ILE A 13 6.31 1.10 6.11
N GLY A 14 7.43 1.52 5.52
CA GLY A 14 7.75 1.23 4.12
C GLY A 14 7.89 -0.28 3.88
N GLY A 15 8.58 -0.99 4.78
CA GLY A 15 8.74 -2.44 4.70
C GLY A 15 7.41 -3.19 4.83
N LEU A 16 6.53 -2.76 5.74
CA LEU A 16 5.21 -3.34 5.92
C LEU A 16 4.38 -3.25 4.63
N PHE A 17 4.35 -2.08 3.99
CA PHE A 17 3.62 -1.89 2.74
C PHE A 17 4.23 -2.67 1.56
N ILE A 18 5.57 -2.80 1.50
CA ILE A 18 6.22 -3.65 0.48
C ILE A 18 5.78 -5.10 0.65
N VAL A 19 5.86 -5.64 1.88
CA VAL A 19 5.48 -7.03 2.15
C VAL A 19 3.99 -7.25 1.88
N ALA A 20 3.12 -6.33 2.34
CA ALA A 20 1.69 -6.41 2.08
C ALA A 20 1.37 -6.38 0.58
N GLY A 21 1.99 -5.48 -0.17
CA GLY A 21 1.80 -5.41 -1.62
C GLY A 21 2.34 -6.64 -2.34
N LEU A 22 3.46 -7.23 -1.90
CA LEU A 22 3.96 -8.48 -2.47
C LEU A 22 3.00 -9.65 -2.24
N LEU A 23 2.40 -9.75 -1.05
CA LEU A 23 1.41 -10.79 -0.75
C LEU A 23 0.15 -10.63 -1.62
N LYS A 24 -0.32 -9.40 -1.83
CA LYS A 24 -1.46 -9.13 -2.70
C LYS A 24 -1.14 -9.34 -4.18
N ALA A 25 0.08 -9.02 -4.62
CA ALA A 25 0.51 -9.21 -6.00
C ALA A 25 0.70 -10.70 -6.36
N TRP A 26 0.95 -11.56 -5.36
CA TRP A 26 1.08 -13.00 -5.55
C TRP A 26 -0.25 -13.63 -5.97
N ASP A 27 -1.36 -13.18 -5.39
CA ASP A 27 -2.70 -13.62 -5.77
C ASP A 27 -3.67 -12.43 -5.86
N PRO A 28 -3.66 -11.71 -7.01
CA PRO A 28 -4.59 -10.60 -7.24
C PRO A 28 -6.04 -11.07 -7.32
N GLY A 29 -6.29 -12.36 -7.62
CA GLY A 29 -7.62 -12.93 -7.71
C GLY A 29 -8.32 -12.94 -6.35
N SER A 30 -7.61 -13.42 -5.31
CA SER A 30 -8.11 -13.40 -3.93
C SER A 30 -8.47 -11.98 -3.47
N LEU A 31 -7.66 -10.97 -3.81
CA LEU A 31 -7.97 -9.58 -3.48
C LEU A 31 -9.22 -9.07 -4.23
N GLY A 32 -9.37 -9.45 -5.51
CA GLY A 32 -10.56 -9.12 -6.29
C GLY A 32 -11.83 -9.74 -5.69
N GLU A 33 -11.77 -11.01 -5.27
CA GLU A 33 -12.88 -11.70 -4.61
C GLU A 33 -13.27 -11.02 -3.29
N GLU A 34 -12.28 -10.59 -2.49
CA GLU A 34 -12.53 -9.82 -1.26
C GLU A 34 -13.21 -8.48 -1.57
N LEU A 35 -12.72 -7.72 -2.56
CA LEU A 35 -13.29 -6.43 -2.95
C LEU A 35 -14.75 -6.57 -3.40
N ILE A 36 -15.08 -7.62 -4.15
CA ILE A 36 -16.45 -7.93 -4.59
C ILE A 36 -17.31 -8.36 -3.39
N ALA A 37 -16.82 -9.29 -2.57
CA ALA A 37 -17.56 -9.85 -1.44
C ALA A 37 -17.94 -8.78 -0.40
N PHE A 38 -17.05 -7.82 -0.14
CA PHE A 38 -17.28 -6.73 0.80
C PHE A 38 -17.92 -5.49 0.17
N GLN A 39 -18.19 -5.49 -1.15
CA GLN A 39 -18.74 -4.35 -1.89
C GLN A 39 -17.97 -3.04 -1.61
N LEU A 40 -16.64 -3.15 -1.52
CA LEU A 40 -15.76 -2.04 -1.14
C LEU A 40 -15.64 -0.98 -2.24
N LEU A 41 -15.99 -1.36 -3.47
CA LEU A 41 -15.86 -0.52 -4.65
C LEU A 41 -17.11 -0.60 -5.53
N PRO A 42 -17.37 0.41 -6.38
CA PRO A 42 -18.35 0.33 -7.44
C PRO A 42 -18.09 -0.83 -8.40
N ASP A 43 -19.17 -1.42 -8.92
CA ASP A 43 -19.14 -2.51 -9.88
C ASP A 43 -18.17 -2.24 -11.04
N GLY A 44 -17.24 -3.17 -11.27
CA GLY A 44 -16.27 -3.14 -12.35
C GLY A 44 -14.93 -2.47 -12.00
N LEU A 45 -14.79 -1.88 -10.81
CA LEU A 45 -13.51 -1.33 -10.33
C LEU A 45 -12.68 -2.31 -9.50
N GLU A 46 -13.26 -3.43 -9.08
CA GLU A 46 -12.64 -4.41 -8.18
C GLU A 46 -11.41 -5.04 -8.83
N LEU A 47 -11.53 -5.50 -10.08
CA LEU A 47 -10.43 -6.16 -10.78
C LEU A 47 -9.29 -5.19 -11.15
N PRO A 48 -9.56 -3.98 -11.69
CA PRO A 48 -8.51 -2.98 -11.87
C PRO A 48 -7.81 -2.62 -10.55
N VAL A 49 -8.55 -2.37 -9.47
CA VAL A 49 -7.94 -2.03 -8.18
C VAL A 49 -7.13 -3.21 -7.63
N ALA A 50 -7.64 -4.43 -7.70
CA ALA A 50 -6.92 -5.63 -7.27
C ALA A 50 -5.58 -5.80 -8.01
N LEU A 51 -5.52 -5.42 -9.29
CA LEU A 51 -4.30 -5.47 -10.09
C LEU A 51 -3.34 -4.33 -9.78
N TYR A 52 -3.81 -3.07 -9.65
CA TYR A 52 -2.93 -1.90 -9.53
C TYR A 52 -2.50 -1.58 -8.10
N LEU A 53 -3.38 -1.80 -7.12
CA LEU A 53 -3.15 -1.47 -5.71
C LEU A 53 -1.88 -2.11 -5.13
N PRO A 54 -1.58 -3.40 -5.38
CA PRO A 54 -0.38 -4.04 -4.84
C PRO A 54 0.91 -3.36 -5.30
N TYR A 55 0.99 -2.97 -6.58
CA TYR A 55 2.16 -2.27 -7.12
C TYR A 55 2.28 -0.85 -6.57
N LEU A 56 1.16 -0.17 -6.35
CA LEU A 56 1.15 1.15 -5.72
C LEU A 56 1.73 1.08 -4.29
N GLU A 57 1.34 0.06 -3.52
CA GLU A 57 1.88 -0.20 -2.17
C GLU A 57 3.38 -0.44 -2.18
N ILE A 58 3.86 -1.31 -3.08
CA ILE A 58 5.28 -1.63 -3.22
C ILE A 58 6.09 -0.40 -3.62
N ILE A 59 5.66 0.32 -4.66
CA ILE A 59 6.37 1.50 -5.16
C ILE A 59 6.40 2.59 -4.10
N ALA A 60 5.28 2.86 -3.41
CA ALA A 60 5.24 3.84 -2.34
C ALA A 60 6.12 3.43 -1.14
N GLY A 61 6.12 2.15 -0.77
CA GLY A 61 7.00 1.61 0.28
C GLY A 61 8.48 1.75 -0.07
N ILE A 62 8.88 1.45 -1.30
CA ILE A 62 10.26 1.65 -1.77
C ILE A 62 10.61 3.14 -1.79
N ALA A 63 9.71 3.98 -2.32
CA ALA A 63 9.91 5.42 -2.46
C ALA A 63 10.06 6.12 -1.10
N VAL A 64 9.32 5.69 -0.06
CA VAL A 64 9.46 6.26 1.28
C VAL A 64 10.80 5.89 1.91
N ILE A 65 11.29 4.67 1.67
CA ILE A 65 12.60 4.24 2.16
C ILE A 65 13.72 4.97 1.41
N ALA A 66 13.67 5.00 0.07
CA ALA A 66 14.73 5.49 -0.81
C ALA A 66 15.07 6.98 -0.62
N GLY A 67 14.09 7.84 -0.32
CA GLY A 67 14.36 9.26 0.02
C GLY A 67 13.77 10.29 -0.94
N PRO A 68 14.12 10.30 -2.23
CA PRO A 68 13.79 11.40 -3.15
C PRO A 68 12.29 11.72 -3.26
N TRP A 69 11.43 10.71 -3.13
CA TRP A 69 9.97 10.84 -3.30
C TRP A 69 9.19 10.69 -1.98
N ARG A 70 9.86 10.89 -0.84
CA ARG A 70 9.29 10.65 0.50
C ARG A 70 8.01 11.39 0.82
N ALA A 71 7.81 12.59 0.29
CA ALA A 71 6.62 13.37 0.57
C ALA A 71 5.38 12.75 -0.10
N GLY A 72 5.47 12.47 -1.40
CA GLY A 72 4.39 11.81 -2.15
C GLY A 72 4.13 10.38 -1.65
N ALA A 73 5.19 9.62 -1.41
CA ALA A 73 5.08 8.27 -0.86
C ALA A 73 4.35 8.25 0.49
N ARG A 74 4.66 9.17 1.41
CA ARG A 74 3.95 9.28 2.69
C ARG A 74 2.47 9.57 2.54
N LEU A 75 2.09 10.45 1.61
CA LEU A 75 0.68 10.76 1.34
C LEU A 75 -0.06 9.54 0.79
N ILE A 76 0.56 8.81 -0.15
CA ILE A 76 -0.02 7.58 -0.70
C ILE A 76 -0.22 6.55 0.42
N LEU A 77 0.82 6.24 1.19
CA LEU A 77 0.74 5.25 2.26
C LEU A 77 -0.30 5.65 3.32
N ALA A 78 -0.37 6.93 3.69
CA ALA A 78 -1.38 7.42 4.63
C ALA A 78 -2.81 7.28 4.07
N GLY A 79 -3.03 7.62 2.79
CA GLY A 79 -4.31 7.45 2.13
C GLY A 79 -4.73 5.97 2.08
N LEU A 80 -3.80 5.08 1.74
CA LEU A 80 -4.04 3.64 1.74
C LEU A 80 -4.40 3.13 3.14
N THR A 81 -3.70 3.57 4.18
CA THR A 81 -4.06 3.22 5.57
C THR A 81 -5.47 3.66 5.92
N VAL A 82 -5.88 4.87 5.52
CA VAL A 82 -7.25 5.36 5.75
C VAL A 82 -8.26 4.46 5.04
N VAL A 83 -8.05 4.15 3.75
CA VAL A 83 -8.98 3.31 2.98
C VAL A 83 -9.12 1.91 3.57
N PHE A 84 -8.05 1.31 4.09
CA PHE A 84 -8.11 -0.06 4.64
C PHE A 84 -8.64 -0.14 6.09
N ILE A 85 -8.64 0.96 6.84
CA ILE A 85 -9.10 0.95 8.24
C ILE A 85 -10.56 1.39 8.40
N THR A 86 -11.12 2.10 7.42
CA THR A 86 -12.52 2.60 7.41
C THR A 86 -13.44 1.66 6.66
#